data_AF-A0A971R7F6-F1
#
_entry.id   AF-A0A971R7F6-F1
#
_cell.length_a   1.000
_cell.length_b   1.000
_cell.length_c   1.000
_cell.angle_alpha   90.00
_cell.angle_beta   90.00
_cell.angle_gamma   90.00
#
_symmetry.space_group_name_H-M   'P 1'
#
loop_
_entity.id
_entity.type
_entity.pdbx_description
1 polymer ?
#
loop_
_entity_poly.entity_id
_entity_poly.type
_entity_poly.pdbx_seq_one_letter_code
_entity_poly.pdbx_strand_id
1 'polypeptide(L)'
;LSSTYPHLLFSKSAEFTENLPDMQMSNKMFGAIYALTLLVGSVALMNTMVMSVYERTREIGVLRALGWRRRHVLVQMLSESVILTLLSGVVGILVSMALMAVLRRLPGVGLYGPMFIVPPKVALQALIICVGLGLLGGLYPAWRATRFSPVEALRYE
;
A
#
# COMPACT_ATOMS: atom_id res chain seq x y z
N LEU A 1 11.72 47.62 -13.01
CA LEU A 1 13.16 47.38 -12.77
C LEU A 1 13.58 45.94 -13.16
N SER A 2 13.03 45.38 -14.24
CA SER A 2 13.21 43.96 -14.64
C SER A 2 14.25 43.75 -15.76
N SER A 3 15.18 44.70 -15.97
CA SER A 3 16.09 44.68 -17.12
C SER A 3 17.55 45.01 -16.76
N THR A 4 17.97 44.72 -15.52
CA THR A 4 19.32 45.13 -15.04
C THR A 4 20.16 43.98 -14.46
N TYR A 5 19.64 42.76 -14.30
CA TYR A 5 20.44 41.63 -13.77
C TYR A 5 20.12 40.30 -14.48
N PRO A 6 20.83 39.95 -15.57
CA PRO A 6 20.57 38.74 -16.36
C PRO A 6 21.21 37.45 -15.81
N HIS A 7 21.91 37.49 -14.67
CA HIS A 7 22.63 36.33 -14.10
C HIS A 7 22.16 35.91 -12.69
N LEU A 8 21.08 36.49 -12.18
CA LEU A 8 20.42 35.97 -10.98
C LEU A 8 19.45 34.87 -11.40
N LEU A 9 19.99 33.67 -11.62
CA LEU A 9 19.18 32.45 -11.70
C LEU A 9 18.52 32.26 -10.35
N PHE A 10 17.23 32.62 -10.27
CA PHE A 10 16.33 32.11 -9.24
C PHE A 10 16.12 30.61 -9.47
N SER A 11 17.19 29.81 -9.33
CA SER A 11 17.05 28.38 -9.09
C SER A 11 16.32 28.28 -7.76
N LYS A 12 15.11 27.72 -7.79
CA LYS A 12 14.38 27.41 -6.56
C LYS A 12 15.34 26.61 -5.67
N SER A 13 15.48 26.97 -4.40
CA SER A 13 16.30 26.24 -3.42
C SER A 13 16.04 24.73 -3.39
N ALA A 14 14.86 24.30 -3.84
CA ALA A 14 14.50 22.91 -4.12
C ALA A 14 15.39 22.23 -5.19
N GLU A 15 15.67 22.91 -6.31
CA GLU A 15 16.43 22.38 -7.45
C GLU A 15 17.94 22.35 -7.14
N PHE A 16 18.45 23.30 -6.33
CA PHE A 16 19.84 23.28 -5.86
C PHE A 16 20.09 22.14 -4.86
N THR A 17 19.11 21.80 -4.02
CA THR A 17 19.22 20.69 -3.05
C THR A 17 19.12 19.32 -3.73
N GLU A 18 18.37 19.23 -4.82
CA GLU A 18 18.24 18.01 -5.63
C GLU A 18 19.51 17.69 -6.45
N ASN A 19 20.33 18.70 -6.77
CA ASN A 19 21.59 18.52 -7.50
C ASN A 19 22.80 18.19 -6.61
N LEU A 20 22.64 18.15 -5.29
CA LEU A 20 23.68 17.63 -4.40
C LEU A 20 23.73 16.09 -4.52
N PRO A 21 24.90 15.49 -4.85
CA PRO A 21 25.01 14.04 -5.04
C PRO A 21 24.58 13.25 -3.79
N ASP A 22 24.78 13.81 -2.59
CA ASP A 22 24.42 13.17 -1.32
C ASP A 22 22.89 13.01 -1.14
N MET A 23 22.10 14.01 -1.55
CA MET A 23 20.63 13.97 -1.45
C MET A 23 20.03 13.01 -2.46
N GLN A 24 20.57 12.96 -3.69
CA GLN A 24 20.13 12.00 -4.71
C GLN A 24 20.41 10.56 -4.28
N MET A 25 21.57 10.32 -3.66
CA MET A 25 21.93 8.99 -3.16
C MET A 25 20.94 8.54 -2.07
N SER A 26 20.64 9.43 -1.11
CA SER A 26 19.68 9.14 -0.03
C SER A 26 18.27 8.85 -0.56
N ASN A 27 17.75 9.67 -1.49
CA ASN A 27 16.44 9.44 -2.11
C ASN A 27 16.36 8.11 -2.87
N LYS A 28 17.41 7.74 -3.61
CA LYS A 28 17.49 6.44 -4.30
C LYS A 28 17.47 5.27 -3.31
N MET A 29 18.21 5.38 -2.21
CA MET A 29 18.21 4.36 -1.16
C MET A 29 16.83 4.20 -0.52
N PHE A 30 16.17 5.30 -0.14
CA PHE A 30 14.81 5.25 0.40
C PHE A 30 13.80 4.71 -0.61
N GLY A 31 13.93 5.06 -1.89
CA GLY A 31 13.11 4.50 -2.96
C GLY A 31 13.26 2.98 -3.10
N ALA A 32 14.48 2.46 -2.98
CA ALA A 32 14.73 1.02 -3.01
C ALA A 32 14.12 0.30 -1.79
N ILE A 33 14.30 0.87 -0.59
CA ILE A 33 13.69 0.32 0.65
C ILE A 33 12.18 0.33 0.53
N TYR A 34 11.59 1.43 0.04
CA TYR A 34 10.15 1.56 -0.18
C TYR A 34 9.63 0.46 -1.10
N ALA A 35 10.29 0.24 -2.24
CA ALA A 35 9.91 -0.82 -3.18
C ALA A 35 9.99 -2.22 -2.55
N LEU A 36 11.04 -2.51 -1.78
CA LEU A 36 11.19 -3.79 -1.08
C LEU A 36 10.10 -4.00 -0.03
N THR A 37 9.79 -2.98 0.77
CA THR A 37 8.72 -3.06 1.78
C THR A 37 7.35 -3.29 1.13
N LEU A 38 7.07 -2.62 0.01
CA LEU A 38 5.84 -2.84 -0.76
C LEU A 38 5.74 -4.28 -1.27
N LEU A 39 6.84 -4.82 -1.81
CA LEU A 39 6.88 -6.20 -2.29
C LEU A 39 6.61 -7.18 -1.16
N VAL A 40 7.37 -7.09 -0.06
CA VAL A 40 7.20 -8.01 1.08
C VAL A 40 5.79 -7.89 1.68
N GLY A 41 5.28 -6.67 1.84
CA GLY A 41 3.92 -6.43 2.34
C GLY A 41 2.85 -7.02 1.42
N SER A 42 3.01 -6.89 0.09
CA SER A 42 2.07 -7.46 -0.89
C SER A 42 2.02 -8.98 -0.84
N VAL A 43 3.17 -9.65 -0.65
CA VAL A 43 3.26 -11.11 -0.52
C VAL A 43 2.62 -11.57 0.80
N ALA A 44 2.85 -10.85 1.89
CA ALA A 44 2.21 -11.16 3.18
C ALA A 44 0.67 -11.07 3.06
N LEU A 45 0.16 -10.02 2.44
CA LEU A 45 -1.28 -9.86 2.17
C LEU A 45 -1.83 -10.99 1.30
N MET A 46 -1.11 -11.35 0.23
CA MET A 46 -1.49 -12.44 -0.65
C MET A 46 -1.58 -13.77 0.11
N ASN A 47 -0.63 -14.05 1.01
CA ASN A 47 -0.66 -15.27 1.83
C ASN A 47 -1.88 -15.34 2.74
N THR A 48 -2.21 -14.23 3.43
CA THR A 48 -3.41 -14.15 4.27
C THR A 48 -4.69 -14.36 3.45
N MET A 49 -4.77 -13.77 2.26
CA MET A 49 -5.92 -13.94 1.36
C MET A 49 -6.06 -15.38 0.86
N VAL A 50 -4.94 -16.03 0.53
CA VAL A 50 -4.94 -17.45 0.15
C VAL A 50 -5.46 -18.31 1.30
N MET A 51 -5.00 -18.07 2.53
CA MET A 51 -5.49 -18.79 3.72
C MET A 51 -7.00 -18.58 3.93
N SER A 52 -7.48 -17.34 3.85
CA SER A 52 -8.89 -17.02 3.99
C SER A 52 -9.77 -17.72 2.94
N VAL A 53 -9.27 -17.82 1.69
CA VAL A 53 -9.95 -18.58 0.64
C VAL A 53 -10.03 -20.05 1.01
N TYR A 54 -8.94 -20.65 1.53
CA TYR A 54 -8.93 -22.07 1.94
C TYR A 54 -9.97 -22.36 3.03
N GLU A 55 -10.05 -21.52 4.07
CA GLU A 55 -11.03 -21.67 5.14
C GLU A 55 -12.48 -21.62 4.63
N ARG A 56 -12.76 -20.74 3.66
CA ARG A 56 -14.10 -20.52 3.10
C ARG A 56 -14.40 -21.33 1.83
N THR A 57 -13.48 -22.18 1.36
CA THR A 57 -13.67 -22.94 0.11
C THR A 57 -14.89 -23.84 0.14
N ARG A 58 -15.19 -24.49 1.28
CA ARG A 58 -16.34 -25.39 1.42
C ARG A 58 -17.67 -24.64 1.27
N GLU A 59 -17.78 -23.48 1.89
CA GLU A 59 -18.97 -22.62 1.80
C GLU A 59 -19.18 -22.11 0.37
N ILE A 60 -18.11 -21.62 -0.27
CA ILE A 60 -18.14 -21.12 -1.66
C ILE A 60 -18.48 -22.27 -2.63
N GLY A 61 -17.99 -23.49 -2.38
CA GLY A 61 -18.30 -24.68 -3.16
C GLY A 61 -19.79 -25.02 -3.15
N VAL A 62 -20.41 -25.01 -1.96
CA VAL A 62 -21.85 -25.27 -1.79
C VAL A 62 -22.69 -24.17 -2.46
N LEU A 63 -22.36 -22.90 -2.23
CA LEU A 63 -23.07 -21.77 -2.86
C LEU A 63 -22.99 -21.82 -4.39
N ARG A 64 -21.84 -22.22 -4.93
CA ARG A 64 -21.67 -22.39 -6.37
C ARG A 64 -22.45 -23.57 -6.95
N ALA A 65 -22.66 -24.65 -6.19
CA ALA A 65 -23.51 -25.76 -6.60
C ALA A 65 -24.99 -25.32 -6.70
N LEU A 66 -25.41 -24.33 -5.90
CA LEU A 66 -26.74 -23.71 -5.95
C LEU A 66 -26.89 -22.64 -7.07
N GLY A 67 -25.87 -22.46 -7.92
CA GLY A 67 -25.95 -21.58 -9.10
C GLY A 67 -25.37 -20.17 -8.94
N TRP A 68 -24.62 -19.89 -7.86
CA TRP A 68 -23.96 -18.59 -7.71
C TRP A 68 -22.91 -18.33 -8.79
N ARG A 69 -22.92 -17.11 -9.37
CA ARG A 69 -21.98 -16.71 -10.42
C ARG A 69 -20.58 -16.46 -9.84
N ARG A 70 -19.54 -16.93 -10.57
CA ARG A 70 -18.12 -16.73 -10.23
C ARG A 70 -17.73 -15.27 -9.99
N ARG A 71 -18.42 -14.32 -10.65
CA ARG A 71 -18.19 -12.87 -10.49
C ARG A 71 -18.50 -12.37 -9.08
N HIS A 72 -19.52 -12.91 -8.41
CA HIS A 72 -19.85 -12.47 -7.04
C HIS A 72 -18.75 -12.83 -6.05
N VAL A 73 -18.22 -14.05 -6.15
CA VAL A 73 -17.07 -14.50 -5.32
C VAL A 73 -15.84 -13.64 -5.59
N LEU A 74 -15.54 -13.34 -6.87
CA LEU A 74 -14.44 -12.45 -7.25
C LEU A 74 -14.57 -11.07 -6.62
N VAL A 75 -15.74 -10.43 -6.76
CA VAL A 75 -15.98 -9.08 -6.22
C VAL A 75 -15.92 -9.08 -4.70
N GLN A 76 -16.47 -10.10 -4.03
CA GLN A 76 -16.43 -10.22 -2.58
C GLN A 76 -14.97 -10.28 -2.08
N MET A 77 -14.16 -11.16 -2.64
CA MET A 77 -12.75 -11.33 -2.24
C MET A 77 -11.91 -10.07 -2.53
N LEU A 78 -12.13 -9.45 -3.69
CA LEU A 78 -11.47 -8.18 -4.02
C LEU A 78 -11.87 -7.07 -3.06
N SER A 79 -13.16 -6.98 -2.70
CA SER A 79 -13.65 -5.98 -1.74
C SER A 79 -13.08 -6.20 -0.35
N GLU A 80 -12.97 -7.45 0.11
CA GLU A 80 -12.36 -7.80 1.40
C GLU A 80 -10.88 -7.40 1.42
N SER A 81 -10.16 -7.67 0.34
CA SER A 81 -8.76 -7.26 0.22
C SER A 81 -8.58 -5.73 0.22
N VAL A 82 -9.38 -4.99 -0.55
CA VAL A 82 -9.33 -3.53 -0.59
C VAL A 82 -9.69 -2.92 0.77
N ILE A 83 -10.71 -3.44 1.45
CA ILE A 83 -11.08 -2.96 2.79
C ILE A 83 -9.94 -3.20 3.78
N LEU A 84 -9.32 -4.38 3.77
CA LEU A 84 -8.20 -4.69 4.65
C LEU A 84 -6.99 -3.80 4.39
N THR A 85 -6.65 -3.50 3.12
CA THR A 85 -5.53 -2.60 2.81
C THR A 85 -5.83 -1.13 3.08
N LEU A 86 -7.09 -0.70 2.97
CA LEU A 86 -7.49 0.64 3.38
C LEU A 86 -7.41 0.79 4.90
N LEU A 87 -7.89 -0.19 5.66
CA LEU A 87 -7.79 -0.19 7.12
C LEU A 87 -6.33 -0.17 7.58
N SER A 88 -5.47 -0.99 6.98
CA SER A 88 -4.03 -0.98 7.31
C SER A 88 -3.37 0.34 6.94
N GLY A 89 -3.75 0.97 5.81
CA GLY A 89 -3.30 2.30 5.42
C GLY A 89 -3.67 3.39 6.42
N VAL A 90 -4.93 3.42 6.87
CA VAL A 90 -5.40 4.36 7.90
C VAL A 90 -4.66 4.15 9.21
N VAL A 91 -4.56 2.89 9.67
CA VAL A 91 -3.83 2.56 10.89
C VAL A 91 -2.35 2.94 10.76
N GLY A 92 -1.71 2.67 9.63
CA GLY A 92 -0.33 3.03 9.35
C GLY A 92 -0.08 4.54 9.41
N ILE A 93 -0.98 5.34 8.83
CA ILE A 93 -0.90 6.81 8.92
C ILE A 93 -1.02 7.25 10.39
N LEU A 94 -2.00 6.74 11.13
CA LEU A 94 -2.18 7.09 12.55
C LEU A 94 -0.97 6.72 13.41
N VAL A 95 -0.43 5.51 13.23
CA VAL A 95 0.77 5.04 13.94
C VAL A 95 1.98 5.91 13.59
N SER A 96 2.14 6.26 12.31
CA SER A 96 3.24 7.15 11.89
C SER A 96 3.14 8.53 12.53
N MET A 97 1.94 9.12 12.58
CA MET A 97 1.70 10.42 13.22
C MET A 97 1.97 10.37 14.73
N ALA A 98 1.53 9.30 15.40
CA ALA A 98 1.79 9.08 16.82
C ALA A 98 3.29 8.96 17.09
N LEU A 99 4.00 8.18 16.27
CA LEU A 99 5.44 8.00 16.38
C LEU A 99 6.20 9.32 16.18
N MET A 100 5.84 10.11 15.16
CA MET A 100 6.39 11.45 14.93
C MET A 100 6.15 12.39 16.11
N ALA A 101 4.96 12.35 16.72
CA ALA A 101 4.64 13.17 17.88
C ALA A 101 5.51 12.82 19.10
N VAL A 102 5.84 11.54 19.28
CA VAL A 102 6.77 11.08 20.33
C VAL A 102 8.20 11.53 20.03
N LEU A 103 8.69 11.29 18.80
CA LEU A 103 10.02 11.68 18.33
C LEU A 103 10.30 13.18 18.51
N ARG A 104 9.30 14.03 18.28
CA ARG A 104 9.42 15.48 18.45
C ARG A 104 9.74 15.90 19.90
N ARG A 105 9.36 15.10 20.90
CA ARG A 105 9.58 15.39 22.32
C ARG A 105 10.96 14.95 22.82
N LEU A 106 11.71 14.17 22.03
CA LEU A 106 13.05 13.70 22.42
C LEU A 106 14.10 14.81 22.20
N PRO A 107 14.93 15.14 23.21
CA PRO A 107 16.02 16.09 23.05
C PRO A 107 17.08 15.54 22.07
N GLY A 108 17.49 16.36 21.09
CA GLY A 108 18.44 15.99 20.03
C GLY A 108 17.82 15.74 18.65
N VAL A 109 16.54 15.34 18.60
CA VAL A 109 15.78 15.14 17.34
C VAL A 109 14.72 16.22 17.09
N GLY A 110 14.31 16.96 18.13
CA GLY A 110 13.32 18.04 18.02
C GLY A 110 13.73 19.26 17.18
N LEU A 111 15.03 19.41 16.82
CA LEU A 111 15.51 20.50 15.96
C LEU A 111 15.00 20.41 14.51
N TYR A 112 14.57 19.23 14.06
CA TYR A 112 13.98 19.01 12.73
C TYR A 112 12.46 19.33 12.69
N GLY A 113 12.01 20.30 13.50
CA GLY A 113 10.59 20.62 13.75
C GLY A 113 9.65 20.69 12.53
N PRO A 114 10.06 21.21 11.35
CA PRO A 114 9.21 21.23 10.15
C PRO A 114 9.12 19.89 9.39
N MET A 115 10.01 18.93 9.64
CA MET A 115 10.13 17.67 8.88
C MET A 115 9.03 16.65 9.22
N PHE A 116 8.29 16.86 10.31
CA PHE A 116 7.29 15.92 10.82
C PHE A 116 5.85 16.18 10.34
N ILE A 117 5.66 17.13 9.43
CA ILE A 117 4.33 17.43 8.87
C ILE A 117 4.15 16.60 7.61
N VAL A 118 3.26 15.61 7.66
CA VAL A 118 2.90 14.79 6.49
C VAL A 118 2.15 15.68 5.48
N PRO A 119 2.71 15.93 4.28
CA PRO A 119 2.00 16.70 3.26
C PRO A 119 0.75 15.94 2.82
N PRO A 120 -0.39 16.61 2.55
CA PRO A 120 -1.61 15.95 2.08
C PRO A 120 -1.39 15.18 0.76
N LYS A 121 -0.43 15.62 -0.06
CA LYS A 121 -0.03 14.91 -1.29
C LYS A 121 0.55 13.51 -1.01
N VAL A 122 1.36 13.36 0.04
CA VAL A 122 1.97 12.07 0.42
C VAL A 122 0.92 11.13 0.99
N ALA A 123 -0.02 11.65 1.79
CA ALA A 123 -1.15 10.86 2.29
C ALA A 123 -2.02 10.33 1.14
N LEU A 124 -2.29 11.15 0.11
CA LEU A 124 -3.03 10.72 -1.07
C LEU A 124 -2.27 9.65 -1.88
N GLN A 125 -0.96 9.82 -2.07
CA GLN A 125 -0.12 8.82 -2.74
C GLN A 125 -0.12 7.49 -1.99
N ALA A 126 0.00 7.52 -0.65
CA ALA A 126 -0.08 6.32 0.18
C ALA A 126 -1.42 5.59 0.01
N LEU A 127 -2.53 6.33 -0.02
CA LEU A 127 -3.87 5.78 -0.26
C LEU A 127 -3.99 5.08 -1.62
N ILE A 128 -3.50 5.71 -2.68
CA ILE A 128 -3.48 5.13 -4.03
C ILE A 128 -2.68 3.81 -4.02
N ILE A 129 -1.54 3.80 -3.34
CA ILE A 129 -0.68 2.62 -3.25
C ILE A 129 -1.35 1.53 -2.42
N CYS A 130 -2.02 1.84 -1.31
CA CYS A 130 -2.81 0.87 -0.53
C CYS A 130 -3.91 0.20 -1.37
N VAL A 131 -4.63 0.96 -2.19
CA VAL A 131 -5.63 0.41 -3.11
C VAL A 131 -4.96 -0.48 -4.15
N GLY A 132 -3.85 -0.03 -4.74
CA GLY A 132 -3.07 -0.81 -5.70
C GLY A 132 -2.58 -2.14 -5.13
N LEU A 133 -2.01 -2.13 -3.91
CA LEU A 133 -1.56 -3.33 -3.22
C LEU A 133 -2.71 -4.29 -2.88
N GLY A 134 -3.86 -3.77 -2.47
CA GLY A 134 -5.05 -4.59 -2.19
C GLY A 134 -5.55 -5.28 -3.44
N LEU A 135 -5.61 -4.56 -4.56
CA LEU A 135 -5.96 -5.17 -5.85
C LEU A 135 -4.93 -6.22 -6.28
N LEU A 136 -3.63 -5.92 -6.20
CA LEU A 136 -2.58 -6.86 -6.61
C LEU A 136 -2.55 -8.12 -5.73
N GLY A 137 -2.58 -7.95 -4.41
CA GLY A 137 -2.55 -9.04 -3.44
C GLY A 137 -3.83 -9.87 -3.43
N GLY A 138 -4.99 -9.26 -3.70
CA GLY A 138 -6.30 -9.92 -3.71
C GLY A 138 -6.69 -10.55 -5.05
N LEU A 139 -6.19 -10.05 -6.19
CA LEU A 139 -6.62 -10.50 -7.51
C LEU A 139 -6.22 -11.95 -7.80
N TYR A 140 -4.99 -12.34 -7.49
CA TYR A 140 -4.54 -13.72 -7.66
C TYR A 140 -5.37 -14.74 -6.84
N PRO A 141 -5.53 -14.59 -5.51
CA PRO A 141 -6.31 -15.53 -4.73
C PRO A 141 -7.80 -15.49 -5.11
N ALA A 142 -8.37 -14.32 -5.40
CA ALA A 142 -9.76 -14.21 -5.86
C ALA A 142 -9.98 -14.97 -7.19
N TRP A 143 -9.04 -14.85 -8.13
CA TRP A 143 -9.11 -15.61 -9.38
C TRP A 143 -8.96 -17.11 -9.14
N ARG A 144 -8.01 -17.52 -8.29
CA ARG A 144 -7.81 -18.92 -7.90
C ARG A 144 -9.06 -19.50 -7.23
N ALA A 145 -9.73 -18.73 -6.38
CA ALA A 145 -10.97 -19.13 -5.70
C ALA A 145 -12.08 -19.51 -6.68
N THR A 146 -12.21 -18.79 -7.80
CA THR A 146 -13.23 -19.08 -8.82
C THR A 146 -12.97 -20.34 -9.64
N ARG A 147 -11.75 -20.88 -9.57
CA ARG A 147 -11.34 -22.09 -10.30
C ARG A 147 -11.51 -23.37 -9.50
N PHE A 148 -11.76 -23.31 -8.19
CA PHE A 148 -12.07 -24.53 -7.42
C PHE A 148 -13.33 -25.20 -7.97
N SER A 149 -13.26 -26.50 -8.23
CA SER A 149 -14.35 -27.25 -8.84
C SER A 149 -15.38 -27.64 -7.76
N PRO A 150 -16.70 -27.51 -8.01
CA PRO A 150 -17.72 -28.00 -7.08
C PRO A 150 -17.70 -29.53 -6.94
N VAL A 151 -17.05 -30.21 -7.88
CA VAL A 151 -17.07 -31.67 -8.03
C VAL A 151 -16.13 -32.36 -7.03
N GLU A 152 -15.05 -31.70 -6.57
CA GLU A 152 -14.18 -32.23 -5.51
C GLU A 152 -14.80 -32.12 -4.11
N ALA A 153 -15.77 -31.24 -3.90
CA ALA A 153 -16.47 -31.09 -2.62
C ALA A 153 -17.51 -32.20 -2.36
N LEU A 154 -17.91 -32.94 -3.41
CA LEU A 154 -18.89 -34.02 -3.36
C LEU A 154 -18.28 -35.42 -3.58
N ARG A 155 -16.98 -35.53 -3.88
CA ARG A 155 -16.29 -36.80 -4.10
C ARG A 155 -15.54 -37.33 -2.87
N TYR A 156 -15.75 -36.69 -1.73
CA TYR A 156 -15.44 -37.21 -0.40
C TYR A 156 -16.73 -37.72 0.25
N GLU A 157 -17.37 -38.67 -0.43
CA GLU A 157 -18.11 -39.77 0.20
C GLU A 157 -17.57 -41.08 -0.40
#